data_AF-A0A0H5CJQ9-F1
#
_entry.id   AF-A0A0H5CJQ9-F1
#
_cell.length_a   1.000
_cell.length_b   1.000
_cell.length_c   1.000
_cell.angle_alpha   90.00
_cell.angle_beta   90.00
_cell.angle_gamma   90.00
#
_symmetry.space_group_name_H-M   'P 1'
#
loop_
_entity.id
_entity.type
_entity.pdbx_description
1 polymer ?
#
loop_
_entity_poly.entity_id
_entity_poly.type
_entity_poly.pdbx_seq_one_letter_code
_entity_poly.pdbx_strand_id
1 'polypeptide(L)'
;MTVTPAIYRGHLVHIRRHPVTKTFRHRMYVWFVDVDDLPVLPGWARPFARFDPADHFGGPDRPLRTKVDDWLAERGIDLDGGRVRMLTSPRVLGYVFNPLTVYWCHRPDGALACVIAEVCNTYGERHCYLVPPDAVDSADVEKEFYVSPFFEVSGRYRMRLPEPGERLSLTVSLLDQGRTSFTAVLSGDRLPARPRDALRVAITNPLMPQRVSALIRLHGIALRLRGLRVVPRHHHRQKGEDR
;
A
#
# COMPACT_ATOMS: atom_id res chain seq x y z
N MET A 1 10.43 18.01 8.74
CA MET A 1 9.34 17.09 9.13
C MET A 1 8.21 17.22 8.12
N THR A 2 7.71 16.11 7.57
CA THR A 2 6.59 16.14 6.62
C THR A 2 5.29 16.46 7.35
N VAL A 3 4.54 17.45 6.86
CA VAL A 3 3.25 17.84 7.45
C VAL A 3 2.14 16.96 6.88
N THR A 4 1.39 16.30 7.77
CA THR A 4 0.13 15.62 7.47
C THR A 4 -1.05 16.56 7.73
N PRO A 5 -2.18 16.43 7.01
CA PRO A 5 -2.37 15.56 5.85
C PRO A 5 -1.69 16.12 4.58
N ALA A 6 -1.26 15.22 3.69
CA ALA A 6 -0.74 15.54 2.37
C ALA A 6 -1.26 14.56 1.31
N ILE A 7 -1.29 14.98 0.05
CA ILE A 7 -1.65 14.13 -1.08
C ILE A 7 -0.43 14.02 -1.99
N TYR A 8 -0.02 12.83 -2.36
CA TYR A 8 1.00 12.64 -3.39
C TYR A 8 0.33 12.31 -4.71
N ARG A 9 0.58 13.13 -5.72
CA ARG A 9 0.11 12.88 -7.08
C ARG A 9 1.26 12.36 -7.91
N GLY A 10 1.09 11.20 -8.54
CA GLY A 10 2.15 10.66 -9.35
C GLY A 10 1.77 9.38 -10.09
N HIS A 11 2.68 8.42 -10.08
CA HIS A 11 2.62 7.24 -10.93
C HIS A 11 3.03 5.98 -10.19
N LEU A 12 2.29 4.91 -10.49
CA LEU A 12 2.72 3.55 -10.21
C LEU A 12 3.24 2.94 -11.52
N VAL A 13 4.47 2.44 -11.45
CA VAL A 13 5.15 1.76 -12.55
C VAL A 13 5.40 0.33 -12.14
N HIS A 14 4.89 -0.61 -12.92
CA HIS A 14 5.14 -2.03 -12.79
C HIS A 14 6.06 -2.47 -13.93
N ILE A 15 7.23 -2.96 -13.59
CA ILE A 15 8.23 -3.50 -14.52
C ILE A 15 8.29 -4.99 -14.26
N ARG A 16 7.72 -5.78 -15.16
CA ARG A 16 7.93 -7.22 -15.20
C ARG A 16 9.11 -7.48 -16.13
N ARG A 17 10.13 -8.22 -15.68
CA ARG A 17 11.31 -8.56 -16.48
C ARG A 17 11.30 -9.99 -17.00
N HIS A 18 10.57 -10.89 -16.34
CA HIS A 18 10.50 -12.31 -16.71
C HIS A 18 9.05 -12.85 -16.67
N PRO A 19 8.65 -13.74 -17.61
CA PRO A 19 9.36 -14.22 -18.80
C PRO A 19 9.32 -13.25 -20.01
N VAL A 20 8.50 -12.20 -19.95
CA VAL A 20 8.42 -11.14 -20.97
C VAL A 20 8.60 -9.79 -20.29
N THR A 21 9.48 -8.96 -20.83
CA THR A 21 9.65 -7.59 -20.32
C THR A 21 8.43 -6.74 -20.68
N LYS A 22 7.70 -6.29 -19.66
CA LYS A 22 6.54 -5.43 -19.84
C LYS A 22 6.51 -4.37 -18.76
N THR A 23 6.41 -3.12 -19.20
CA THR A 23 6.27 -1.98 -18.31
C THR A 23 4.84 -1.46 -18.40
N PHE A 24 4.18 -1.36 -17.26
CA PHE A 24 2.87 -0.76 -17.14
C PHE A 24 2.96 0.44 -16.21
N ARG A 25 2.59 1.61 -16.71
CA ARG A 25 2.58 2.86 -15.95
C ARG A 25 1.18 3.43 -15.93
N HIS A 26 0.68 3.78 -14.76
CA HIS A 26 -0.56 4.53 -14.64
C HIS A 26 -0.42 5.66 -13.64
N ARG A 27 -1.23 6.70 -13.82
CA ARG A 27 -1.36 7.78 -12.84
C ARG A 27 -2.09 7.23 -11.62
N MET A 28 -1.77 7.76 -10.45
CA MET A 28 -2.55 7.59 -9.22
C MET A 28 -2.28 8.73 -8.26
N TYR A 29 -3.05 8.78 -7.19
CA TYR A 29 -2.76 9.60 -6.03
C TYR A 29 -2.92 8.74 -4.78
N VAL A 30 -2.18 9.10 -3.74
CA VAL A 30 -2.24 8.49 -2.41
C VAL A 30 -2.25 9.60 -1.37
N TRP A 31 -2.82 9.30 -0.22
CA TRP A 31 -2.91 10.21 0.91
C TRP A 31 -1.90 9.82 1.97
N PHE A 32 -1.20 10.80 2.50
CA PHE A 32 -0.31 10.67 3.63
C PHE A 32 -0.92 11.39 4.83
N VAL A 33 -1.34 10.61 5.81
CA VAL A 33 -2.21 11.03 6.91
C VAL A 33 -1.66 10.55 8.24
N ASP A 34 -2.10 11.19 9.31
CA ASP A 34 -1.93 10.63 10.65
C ASP A 34 -3.05 9.60 10.88
N VAL A 35 -2.71 8.45 11.46
CA VAL A 35 -3.72 7.43 11.80
C VAL A 35 -4.64 7.91 12.92
N ASP A 36 -4.13 8.78 13.80
CA ASP A 36 -4.88 9.35 14.92
C ASP A 36 -5.71 10.60 14.52
N ASP A 37 -5.43 11.19 13.35
CA ASP A 37 -6.12 12.37 12.81
C ASP A 37 -6.40 12.21 11.31
N LEU A 38 -7.34 11.31 10.99
CA LEU A 38 -7.77 11.03 9.62
C LEU A 38 -8.60 12.18 9.07
N PRO A 39 -8.30 12.69 7.85
CA PRO A 39 -9.01 13.83 7.30
C PRO A 39 -10.46 13.48 6.94
N VAL A 40 -11.39 14.34 7.36
CA VAL A 40 -12.82 14.24 7.05
C VAL A 40 -13.19 15.30 6.03
N LEU A 41 -13.61 14.89 4.83
CA LEU A 41 -14.05 15.80 3.78
C LEU A 41 -15.47 16.32 4.05
N PRO A 42 -15.83 17.53 3.55
CA PRO A 42 -17.19 18.06 3.66
C PRO A 42 -18.21 17.13 2.98
N GLY A 43 -19.47 17.14 3.44
CA GLY A 43 -20.45 16.08 3.16
C GLY A 43 -20.61 15.66 1.70
N TRP A 44 -20.61 16.61 0.77
CA TRP A 44 -20.72 16.33 -0.68
C TRP A 44 -19.43 15.76 -1.28
N ALA A 45 -18.26 16.06 -0.70
CA ALA A 45 -16.96 15.55 -1.13
C ALA A 45 -16.56 14.26 -0.40
N ARG A 46 -17.22 13.94 0.72
CA ARG A 46 -17.00 12.73 1.53
C ARG A 46 -17.05 11.42 0.75
N PRO A 47 -17.93 11.23 -0.27
CA PRO A 47 -17.91 10.02 -1.09
C PRO A 47 -16.62 9.86 -1.91
N PHE A 48 -15.86 10.93 -2.14
CA PHE A 48 -14.68 10.90 -3.02
C PHE A 48 -13.35 10.73 -2.28
N ALA A 49 -13.35 10.76 -0.96
CA ALA A 49 -12.23 10.30 -0.15
C ALA A 49 -12.72 9.92 1.24
N ARG A 50 -12.73 8.62 1.54
CA ARG A 50 -13.02 8.08 2.86
C ARG A 50 -11.93 7.12 3.28
N PHE A 51 -11.51 7.23 4.54
CA PHE A 51 -10.59 6.31 5.20
C PHE A 51 -11.42 5.43 6.12
N ASP A 52 -11.38 4.12 5.90
CA ASP A 52 -12.20 3.18 6.64
C ASP A 52 -11.29 2.15 7.34
N PRO A 53 -11.36 2.00 8.67
CA PRO A 53 -10.56 1.00 9.38
C PRO A 53 -10.82 -0.45 8.91
N ALA A 54 -11.99 -0.74 8.34
CA ALA A 54 -12.28 -2.04 7.73
C ALA A 54 -11.42 -2.31 6.48
N ASP A 55 -10.83 -1.26 5.88
CA ASP A 55 -9.88 -1.38 4.77
C ASP A 55 -8.45 -1.66 5.21
N HIS A 56 -8.20 -2.11 6.44
CA HIS A 56 -6.83 -2.28 6.94
C HIS A 56 -6.74 -3.42 7.98
N PHE A 57 -5.61 -4.14 7.96
CA PHE A 57 -5.23 -5.25 8.87
C PHE A 57 -6.18 -6.46 8.91
N GLY A 58 -7.28 -6.44 8.14
CA GLY A 58 -8.33 -7.45 8.24
C GLY A 58 -9.13 -7.34 9.54
N GLY A 59 -9.99 -8.33 9.78
CA GLY A 59 -10.69 -8.49 11.06
C GLY A 59 -11.79 -7.46 11.37
N PRO A 60 -12.29 -7.44 12.61
CA PRO A 60 -13.46 -6.66 13.03
C PRO A 60 -13.26 -5.14 12.88
N ASP A 61 -14.38 -4.42 12.86
CA ASP A 61 -14.41 -2.95 12.76
C ASP A 61 -13.94 -2.33 14.07
N ARG A 62 -12.63 -2.10 14.17
CA ARG A 62 -11.94 -1.46 15.30
C ARG A 62 -11.15 -0.26 14.79
N PRO A 63 -10.88 0.75 15.66
CA PRO A 63 -10.07 1.89 15.28
C PRO A 63 -8.74 1.47 14.66
N LEU A 64 -8.34 2.16 13.59
CA LEU A 64 -7.13 1.81 12.83
C LEU A 64 -5.88 1.83 13.72
N ARG A 65 -5.81 2.78 14.66
CA ARG A 65 -4.73 2.87 15.63
C ARG A 65 -4.58 1.59 16.46
N THR A 66 -5.68 1.12 17.05
CA THR A 66 -5.71 -0.12 17.82
C THR A 66 -5.25 -1.33 17.00
N LYS A 67 -5.65 -1.42 15.72
CA LYS A 67 -5.20 -2.51 14.84
C LYS A 67 -3.68 -2.49 14.61
N VAL A 68 -3.09 -1.29 14.45
CA VAL A 68 -1.64 -1.14 14.30
C VAL A 68 -0.92 -1.55 15.58
N ASP A 69 -1.37 -1.04 16.74
CA ASP A 69 -0.74 -1.32 18.02
C ASP A 69 -0.83 -2.82 18.36
N ASP A 70 -1.98 -3.46 18.18
CA ASP A 70 -2.15 -4.91 18.41
C ASP A 70 -1.22 -5.74 17.51
N TRP A 71 -1.15 -5.41 16.21
CA TRP A 71 -0.31 -6.15 15.26
C TRP A 71 1.18 -6.02 15.58
N LEU A 72 1.60 -4.86 16.12
CA LEU A 72 2.96 -4.62 16.59
C LEU A 72 3.24 -5.31 17.94
N ALA A 73 2.27 -5.30 18.86
CA ALA A 73 2.38 -5.94 20.17
C ALA A 73 2.58 -7.46 20.04
N GLU A 74 1.90 -8.11 19.09
CA GLU A 74 2.12 -9.52 18.73
C GLU A 74 3.58 -9.82 18.31
N ARG A 75 4.32 -8.79 17.89
CA ARG A 75 5.72 -8.85 17.45
C ARG A 75 6.68 -8.25 18.47
N GLY A 76 6.21 -7.96 19.68
CA GLY A 76 7.01 -7.41 20.78
C GLY A 76 7.43 -5.96 20.59
N ILE A 77 6.70 -5.19 19.75
CA ILE A 77 6.96 -3.77 19.52
C ILE A 77 5.86 -2.96 20.19
N ASP A 78 6.25 -2.11 21.13
CA ASP A 78 5.39 -1.08 21.71
C ASP A 78 5.84 0.30 21.19
N LEU A 79 4.87 1.10 20.75
CA LEU A 79 5.11 2.46 20.28
C LEU A 79 5.09 3.49 21.41
N ASP A 80 4.62 3.11 22.61
CA ASP A 80 4.53 3.98 23.79
C ASP A 80 3.76 5.29 23.50
N GLY A 81 2.67 5.20 22.73
CA GLY A 81 1.89 6.36 22.28
C GLY A 81 2.53 7.20 21.17
N GLY A 82 3.65 6.75 20.60
CA GLY A 82 4.30 7.40 19.47
C GLY A 82 3.43 7.41 18.21
N ARG A 83 3.74 8.34 17.29
CA ARG A 83 2.88 8.68 16.13
C ARG A 83 2.95 7.64 15.03
N VAL A 84 1.79 7.32 14.43
CA VAL A 84 1.70 6.46 13.24
C VAL A 84 1.24 7.27 12.03
N ARG A 85 2.11 7.38 11.02
CA ARG A 85 1.77 8.01 9.73
C ARG A 85 1.48 6.94 8.70
N MET A 86 0.42 7.13 7.92
CA MET A 86 -0.06 6.17 6.93
C MET A 86 -0.05 6.78 5.53
N LEU A 87 0.48 6.04 4.55
CA LEU A 87 0.29 6.28 3.14
C LEU A 87 -0.71 5.26 2.58
N THR A 88 -1.86 5.74 2.10
CA THR A 88 -2.96 4.86 1.63
C THR A 88 -3.75 5.48 0.47
N SER A 89 -4.49 4.63 -0.26
CA SER A 89 -5.50 5.09 -1.21
C SER A 89 -6.87 5.14 -0.53
N PRO A 90 -7.59 6.29 -0.55
CA PRO A 90 -8.91 6.38 0.07
C PRO A 90 -9.96 5.64 -0.75
N ARG A 91 -11.10 5.31 -0.13
CA ARG A 91 -12.32 4.92 -0.84
C ARG A 91 -12.86 6.08 -1.66
N VAL A 92 -13.23 5.77 -2.91
CA VAL A 92 -13.91 6.68 -3.83
C VAL A 92 -15.19 6.00 -4.29
N LEU A 93 -16.34 6.61 -4.01
CA LEU A 93 -17.67 6.10 -4.28
C LEU A 93 -17.87 4.67 -3.77
N GLY A 94 -17.44 4.42 -2.52
CA GLY A 94 -17.53 3.12 -1.85
C GLY A 94 -16.49 2.08 -2.27
N TYR A 95 -15.72 2.34 -3.32
CA TYR A 95 -14.72 1.42 -3.85
C TYR A 95 -13.29 1.83 -3.47
N VAL A 96 -12.47 0.87 -3.04
CA VAL A 96 -11.04 1.05 -2.81
C VAL A 96 -10.25 0.05 -3.64
N PHE A 97 -9.18 0.54 -4.23
CA PHE A 97 -8.11 -0.27 -4.78
C PHE A 97 -6.80 0.23 -4.16
N ASN A 98 -6.32 -0.47 -3.14
CA ASN A 98 -5.17 -0.07 -2.36
C ASN A 98 -4.16 -1.22 -2.31
N PRO A 99 -3.29 -1.36 -3.33
CA PRO A 99 -2.40 -2.52 -3.44
C PRO A 99 -1.28 -2.52 -2.38
N LEU A 100 -0.96 -1.36 -1.82
CA LEU A 100 0.04 -1.18 -0.77
C LEU A 100 -0.36 -0.03 0.14
N THR A 101 -0.53 -0.32 1.43
CA THR A 101 -0.51 0.68 2.51
C THR A 101 0.85 0.64 3.18
N VAL A 102 1.42 1.80 3.52
CA VAL A 102 2.65 1.87 4.31
C VAL A 102 2.41 2.68 5.58
N TYR A 103 2.82 2.14 6.72
CA TYR A 103 2.76 2.80 8.01
C TYR A 103 4.17 3.07 8.51
N TRP A 104 4.50 4.32 8.84
CA TRP A 104 5.71 4.68 9.56
C TRP A 104 5.35 4.90 11.01
N CYS A 105 5.82 3.99 11.86
CA CYS A 105 5.52 3.95 13.28
C CYS A 105 6.69 4.57 14.05
N HIS A 106 6.41 5.63 14.80
CA HIS A 106 7.42 6.37 15.54
C HIS A 106 7.29 6.13 17.03
N ARG A 107 8.38 6.36 17.77
CA ARG A 107 8.38 6.51 19.23
C ARG A 107 8.02 7.95 19.64
N PRO A 108 7.75 8.21 20.93
CA PRO A 108 7.42 9.55 21.43
C PRO A 108 8.49 10.60 21.17
N ASP A 109 9.76 10.19 21.12
CA ASP A 109 10.91 11.03 20.78
C ASP A 109 10.99 11.39 19.27
N GLY A 110 10.10 10.82 18.45
CA GLY A 110 10.06 11.00 17.00
C GLY A 110 10.99 10.07 16.22
N ALA A 111 11.75 9.21 16.88
CA ALA A 111 12.56 8.20 16.20
C ALA A 111 11.66 7.14 15.54
N LEU A 112 12.06 6.66 14.37
CA LEU A 112 11.34 5.59 13.68
C LEU A 112 11.52 4.27 14.46
N ALA A 113 10.41 3.67 14.89
CA ALA A 113 10.39 2.37 15.54
C ALA A 113 10.42 1.24 14.52
N CYS A 114 9.57 1.33 13.48
CA CYS A 114 9.49 0.38 12.38
C CYS A 114 8.61 0.93 11.24
N VAL A 115 8.58 0.21 10.13
CA VAL A 115 7.66 0.43 9.01
C VAL A 115 6.81 -0.82 8.80
N ILE A 116 5.50 -0.67 8.59
CA ILE A 116 4.62 -1.77 8.21
C ILE A 116 4.23 -1.58 6.75
N ALA A 117 4.48 -2.60 5.93
CA ALA A 117 4.02 -2.64 4.54
C ALA A 117 2.86 -3.63 4.42
N GLU A 118 1.64 -3.11 4.38
CA GLU A 118 0.43 -3.90 4.15
C GLU A 118 0.19 -4.04 2.65
N VAL A 119 0.38 -5.26 2.14
CA VAL A 119 0.16 -5.58 0.73
C VAL A 119 -1.20 -6.25 0.59
N CYS A 120 -2.02 -5.71 -0.30
CA CYS A 120 -3.34 -6.26 -0.62
C CYS A 120 -3.33 -6.86 -2.03
N ASN A 121 -3.97 -8.01 -2.20
CA ASN A 121 -4.15 -8.60 -3.52
C ASN A 121 -5.50 -8.23 -4.14
N THR A 122 -5.69 -8.50 -5.43
CA THR A 122 -6.94 -8.23 -6.15
C THR A 122 -8.12 -9.11 -5.71
N TYR A 123 -7.89 -10.06 -4.81
CA TYR A 123 -8.86 -11.04 -4.31
C TYR A 123 -9.35 -10.72 -2.89
N GLY A 124 -8.91 -9.60 -2.31
CA GLY A 124 -9.34 -9.15 -0.99
C GLY A 124 -8.55 -9.72 0.18
N GLU A 125 -7.54 -10.55 -0.08
CA GLU A 125 -6.60 -10.99 0.95
C GLU A 125 -5.56 -9.89 1.21
N ARG A 126 -4.95 -9.93 2.40
CA ARG A 126 -3.98 -8.95 2.88
C ARG A 126 -2.84 -9.62 3.61
N HIS A 127 -1.69 -8.98 3.62
CA HIS A 127 -0.57 -9.39 4.44
C HIS A 127 0.33 -8.21 4.78
N CYS A 128 0.73 -8.14 6.04
CA CYS A 128 1.60 -7.08 6.56
C CYS A 128 3.02 -7.60 6.72
N TYR A 129 3.98 -6.89 6.12
CA TYR A 129 5.41 -7.10 6.33
C TYR A 129 5.94 -6.09 7.34
N LEU A 130 6.74 -6.55 8.29
CA LEU A 130 7.48 -5.68 9.20
C LEU A 130 8.83 -5.32 8.57
N VAL A 131 9.13 -4.03 8.52
CA VAL A 131 10.41 -3.49 8.06
C VAL A 131 11.10 -2.79 9.24
N PRO A 132 12.28 -3.28 9.67
CA PRO A 132 13.09 -2.62 10.68
C PRO A 132 13.49 -1.18 10.28
N PRO A 133 13.68 -0.27 11.25
CA PRO A 133 13.93 1.15 10.98
C PRO A 133 15.28 1.39 10.27
N ASP A 134 16.26 0.53 10.49
CA ASP A 134 17.59 0.54 9.84
C ASP A 134 17.56 -0.04 8.41
N ALA A 135 16.51 -0.77 8.06
CA ALA A 135 16.36 -1.42 6.77
C ALA A 135 15.44 -0.66 5.79
N VAL A 136 14.93 0.52 6.16
CA VAL A 136 13.93 1.27 5.38
C VAL A 136 14.35 1.53 3.93
N ASP A 137 15.64 1.74 3.68
CA ASP A 137 16.16 1.97 2.34
C ASP A 137 16.39 0.69 1.52
N SER A 138 16.45 -0.48 2.16
CA SER A 138 16.68 -1.77 1.49
C SER A 138 16.37 -2.96 2.40
N ALA A 139 15.10 -3.20 2.69
CA ALA A 139 14.65 -4.33 3.49
C ALA A 139 14.41 -5.55 2.60
N ASP A 140 15.08 -6.66 2.89
CA ASP A 140 14.78 -7.93 2.24
C ASP A 140 13.89 -8.79 3.13
N VAL A 141 12.63 -8.96 2.73
CA VAL A 141 11.65 -9.81 3.43
C VAL A 141 11.29 -11.01 2.55
N GLU A 142 11.05 -12.17 3.15
CA GLU A 142 10.60 -13.34 2.40
C GLU A 142 9.21 -13.08 1.82
N LYS A 143 8.98 -13.48 0.56
CA LYS A 143 7.65 -13.32 -0.06
C LYS A 143 6.73 -14.40 0.48
N GLU A 144 5.93 -14.03 1.45
CA GLU A 144 4.92 -14.93 2.01
C GLU A 144 3.55 -14.77 1.33
N PHE A 145 3.32 -13.68 0.59
CA PHE A 145 1.98 -13.34 0.11
C PHE A 145 1.74 -13.49 -1.40
N TYR A 146 0.59 -14.07 -1.76
CA TYR A 146 0.14 -14.24 -3.14
C TYR A 146 -0.54 -12.98 -3.67
N VAL A 147 0.24 -12.12 -4.33
CA VAL A 147 -0.22 -10.79 -4.80
C VAL A 147 -0.68 -10.76 -6.25
N SER A 148 -0.30 -11.76 -7.06
CA SER A 148 -0.53 -11.76 -8.51
C SER A 148 -0.70 -13.18 -9.04
N PRO A 149 -1.69 -13.44 -9.91
CA PRO A 149 -1.94 -14.77 -10.46
C PRO A 149 -0.86 -15.30 -11.40
N PHE A 150 0.15 -14.48 -11.70
CA PHE A 150 1.23 -14.79 -12.63
C PHE A 150 2.61 -14.85 -11.98
N PHE A 151 2.69 -14.82 -10.65
CA PHE A 151 3.92 -15.01 -9.88
C PHE A 151 3.68 -16.06 -8.80
N GLU A 152 4.60 -17.03 -8.69
CA GLU A 152 4.58 -18.02 -7.63
C GLU A 152 4.79 -17.39 -6.24
N VAL A 153 4.44 -18.10 -5.16
CA VAL A 153 4.72 -17.70 -3.76
C VAL A 153 6.18 -17.99 -3.37
N SER A 154 7.10 -17.84 -4.32
CA SER A 154 8.54 -18.02 -4.13
C SER A 154 9.27 -16.71 -4.38
N GLY A 155 10.40 -16.51 -3.68
CA GLY A 155 11.27 -15.34 -3.80
C GLY A 155 11.30 -14.45 -2.56
N ARG A 156 12.04 -13.33 -2.67
CA ARG A 156 12.17 -12.31 -1.61
C ARG A 156 11.73 -10.95 -2.14
N TYR A 157 11.02 -10.19 -1.33
CA TYR A 157 10.79 -8.78 -1.62
C TYR A 157 11.95 -7.95 -1.10
N ARG A 158 12.55 -7.15 -1.98
CA ARG A 158 13.38 -6.02 -1.61
C ARG A 158 12.55 -4.76 -1.60
N MET A 159 12.33 -4.19 -0.43
CA MET A 159 11.51 -3.01 -0.20
C MET A 159 12.38 -1.81 0.14
N ARG A 160 12.09 -0.68 -0.49
CA ARG A 160 12.62 0.64 -0.14
C ARG A 160 11.44 1.55 0.13
N LEU A 161 11.25 1.89 1.41
CA LEU A 161 10.05 2.56 1.92
C LEU A 161 10.40 3.82 2.75
N PRO A 162 11.23 4.75 2.24
CA PRO A 162 11.55 5.96 2.97
C PRO A 162 10.28 6.75 3.26
N GLU A 163 10.21 7.37 4.45
CA GLU A 163 9.12 8.26 4.77
C GLU A 163 9.11 9.44 3.77
N PRO A 164 7.96 9.73 3.14
CA PRO A 164 7.96 10.70 2.05
C PRO A 164 8.08 12.13 2.59
N GLY A 165 8.91 12.93 1.90
CA GLY A 165 9.10 14.37 2.13
C GLY A 165 8.38 15.19 1.07
N GLU A 166 9.10 16.06 0.36
CA GLU A 166 8.53 16.76 -0.81
C GLU A 166 8.22 15.82 -1.98
N ARG A 167 8.89 14.67 -2.02
CA ARG A 167 8.69 13.61 -3.01
C ARG A 167 8.41 12.28 -2.32
N LEU A 168 7.51 11.52 -2.93
CA LEU A 168 7.27 10.12 -2.66
C LEU A 168 8.10 9.27 -3.61
N SER A 169 8.76 8.25 -3.07
CA SER A 169 9.49 7.25 -3.86
C SER A 169 9.58 5.93 -3.09
N LEU A 170 8.60 5.05 -3.32
CA LEU A 170 8.60 3.69 -2.79
C LEU A 170 8.96 2.71 -3.88
N THR A 171 9.74 1.68 -3.55
CA THR A 171 10.09 0.60 -4.47
C THR A 171 9.91 -0.75 -3.79
N VAL A 172 9.22 -1.66 -4.47
CA VAL A 172 9.10 -3.07 -4.05
C VAL A 172 9.54 -3.93 -5.23
N SER A 173 10.61 -4.68 -5.05
CA SER A 173 11.14 -5.59 -6.07
C SER A 173 11.02 -7.03 -5.62
N LEU A 174 10.54 -7.90 -6.52
CA LEU A 174 10.57 -9.34 -6.32
C LEU A 174 11.88 -9.90 -6.88
N LEU A 175 12.67 -10.50 -6.01
CA LEU A 175 13.87 -11.26 -6.32
C LEU A 175 13.52 -12.74 -6.37
N ASP A 176 13.80 -13.38 -7.49
CA ASP A 176 13.60 -14.81 -7.71
C ASP A 176 14.89 -15.40 -8.29
N GLN A 177 15.43 -16.45 -7.65
CA GLN A 177 16.70 -17.09 -8.01
C GLN A 177 17.86 -16.10 -8.27
N GLY A 178 17.98 -15.06 -7.44
CA GLY A 178 19.01 -14.03 -7.57
C GLY A 178 18.78 -12.99 -8.68
N ARG A 179 17.64 -13.05 -9.39
CA ARG A 179 17.27 -12.09 -10.46
C ARG A 179 16.04 -11.28 -10.06
N THR A 180 15.97 -10.03 -10.48
CA THR A 180 14.76 -9.20 -10.27
C THR A 180 13.69 -9.55 -11.31
N SER A 181 12.66 -10.30 -10.90
CA SER A 181 11.57 -10.73 -11.78
C SER A 181 10.50 -9.65 -11.97
N PHE A 182 10.29 -8.82 -10.93
CA PHE A 182 9.30 -7.75 -10.91
C PHE A 182 9.77 -6.57 -10.07
N THR A 183 9.39 -5.35 -10.47
CA THR A 183 9.61 -4.14 -9.69
C THR A 183 8.37 -3.25 -9.79
N ALA A 184 7.81 -2.85 -8.64
CA ALA A 184 6.81 -1.81 -8.51
C ALA A 184 7.45 -0.55 -7.94
N VAL A 185 7.23 0.59 -8.60
CA VAL A 185 7.71 1.91 -8.14
C VAL A 185 6.53 2.85 -8.03
N LEU A 186 6.28 3.36 -6.83
CA LEU A 186 5.34 4.44 -6.58
C LEU A 186 6.12 5.72 -6.37
N SER A 187 5.92 6.70 -7.26
CA SER A 187 6.57 8.00 -7.18
C SER A 187 5.57 9.13 -7.37
N GLY A 188 5.82 10.29 -6.75
CA GLY A 188 4.95 11.45 -6.92
C GLY A 188 5.43 12.67 -6.15
N ASP A 189 4.85 13.82 -6.48
CA ASP A 189 5.14 15.08 -5.81
C ASP A 189 4.06 15.39 -4.78
N ARG A 190 4.49 15.98 -3.67
CA ARG A 190 3.62 16.37 -2.58
C ARG A 190 2.69 17.53 -3.00
N LEU A 191 1.43 17.39 -2.65
CA LEU A 191 0.42 18.43 -2.70
C LEU A 191 -0.11 18.64 -1.28
N PRO A 192 -0.24 19.89 -0.81
CA PRO A 192 -0.93 20.17 0.44
C PRO A 192 -2.35 19.60 0.40
N ALA A 193 -2.80 18.92 1.46
CA ALA A 193 -4.18 18.41 1.52
C ALA A 193 -5.17 19.48 2.00
N ARG A 194 -5.11 20.70 1.44
CA ARG A 194 -6.11 21.74 1.73
C ARG A 194 -7.45 21.32 1.11
N PRO A 195 -8.61 21.80 1.61
CA PRO A 195 -9.92 21.44 1.06
C PRO A 195 -10.03 21.62 -0.46
N ARG A 196 -9.46 22.71 -1.00
CA ARG A 196 -9.40 22.98 -2.45
C ARG A 196 -8.60 21.95 -3.25
N ASP A 197 -7.54 21.42 -2.65
CA ASP A 197 -6.61 20.49 -3.29
C ASP A 197 -7.20 19.07 -3.24
N ALA A 198 -7.79 18.68 -2.09
CA ALA A 198 -8.60 17.47 -1.95
C ALA A 198 -9.76 17.47 -2.95
N LEU A 199 -10.46 18.59 -3.09
CA LEU A 199 -11.53 18.77 -4.06
C LEU A 199 -11.03 18.64 -5.51
N ARG A 200 -9.93 19.33 -5.84
CA ARG A 200 -9.33 19.25 -7.17
C ARG A 200 -8.99 17.81 -7.52
N VAL A 201 -8.42 17.05 -6.59
CA VAL A 201 -8.11 15.63 -6.77
C VAL A 201 -9.39 14.83 -6.99
N ALA A 202 -10.42 15.00 -6.15
CA ALA A 202 -11.71 14.33 -6.28
C ALA A 202 -12.37 14.56 -7.65
N ILE A 203 -12.48 15.82 -8.10
CA ILE A 203 -13.12 16.18 -9.39
C ILE A 203 -12.31 15.68 -10.58
N THR A 204 -10.99 15.76 -10.53
CA THR A 204 -10.15 15.33 -11.66
C THR A 204 -9.98 13.80 -11.72
N ASN A 205 -10.34 13.08 -10.66
CA ASN A 205 -10.12 11.64 -10.51
C ASN A 205 -11.31 10.88 -9.88
N PRO A 206 -12.57 11.10 -10.32
CA PRO A 206 -13.77 10.66 -9.59
C PRO A 206 -14.00 9.14 -9.59
N LEU A 207 -13.32 8.41 -10.48
CA LEU A 207 -13.41 6.95 -10.59
C LEU A 207 -12.01 6.30 -10.64
N MET A 208 -11.01 6.93 -10.03
CA MET A 208 -9.63 6.46 -10.17
C MET A 208 -9.41 5.04 -9.65
N PRO A 209 -9.82 4.67 -8.43
CA PRO A 209 -9.69 3.30 -7.95
C PRO A 209 -10.37 2.27 -8.87
N GLN A 210 -11.57 2.59 -9.38
CA GLN A 210 -12.33 1.77 -10.31
C GLN A 210 -11.58 1.59 -11.64
N ARG A 211 -11.06 2.70 -12.20
CA ARG A 211 -10.28 2.69 -13.45
C ARG A 211 -8.99 1.88 -13.30
N VAL A 212 -8.26 2.06 -12.20
CA VAL A 212 -7.02 1.29 -11.94
C VAL A 212 -7.34 -0.20 -11.80
N SER A 213 -8.36 -0.57 -11.03
CA SER A 213 -8.80 -1.96 -10.88
C SER A 213 -9.23 -2.58 -12.21
N ALA A 214 -10.03 -1.87 -13.02
CA ALA A 214 -10.43 -2.30 -14.35
C ALA A 214 -9.22 -2.51 -15.27
N LEU A 215 -8.26 -1.58 -15.28
CA LEU A 215 -7.03 -1.70 -16.07
C LEU A 215 -6.21 -2.92 -15.64
N ILE A 216 -6.09 -3.19 -14.34
CA ILE A 216 -5.36 -4.35 -13.82
C ILE A 216 -6.06 -5.66 -14.20
N ARG A 217 -7.39 -5.73 -14.07
CA ARG A 217 -8.19 -6.90 -14.49
C ARG A 217 -8.07 -7.16 -16.00
N LEU A 218 -8.22 -6.11 -16.82
CA LEU A 218 -8.05 -6.21 -18.28
C LEU A 218 -6.63 -6.63 -18.66
N HIS A 219 -5.62 -6.10 -17.97
CA HIS A 219 -4.24 -6.51 -18.17
C HIS A 219 -4.04 -7.99 -17.83
N GLY A 220 -4.62 -8.47 -16.72
CA GLY A 220 -4.61 -9.88 -16.35
C GLY A 220 -5.27 -10.76 -17.41
N ILE A 221 -6.44 -10.39 -17.91
CA ILE A 221 -7.13 -11.10 -19.01
C ILE A 221 -6.24 -11.13 -20.26
N ALA A 222 -5.65 -10.00 -20.66
CA ALA A 222 -4.78 -9.93 -21.82
C ALA A 222 -3.52 -10.81 -21.68
N LEU A 223 -2.96 -10.94 -20.47
CA LEU A 223 -1.84 -11.85 -20.20
C LEU A 223 -2.28 -13.31 -20.30
N ARG A 224 -3.47 -13.66 -19.78
CA ARG A 224 -4.04 -15.01 -19.88
C ARG A 224 -4.33 -15.40 -21.33
N LEU A 225 -4.92 -14.49 -22.13
CA LEU A 225 -5.15 -14.70 -23.56
C LEU A 225 -3.85 -14.86 -24.37
N ARG A 226 -2.74 -14.32 -23.86
CA ARG A 226 -1.39 -14.49 -24.45
C ARG A 226 -0.64 -15.72 -23.92
N GLY A 227 -1.32 -16.64 -23.24
CA GLY A 227 -0.77 -17.95 -22.86
C GLY A 227 0.04 -17.98 -21.56
N LEU A 228 0.05 -16.91 -20.74
CA LEU A 228 0.63 -16.98 -19.40
C LEU A 228 -0.22 -17.88 -18.51
N ARG A 229 0.39 -18.96 -18.01
CA ARG A 229 -0.25 -19.88 -17.08
C ARG A 229 -0.55 -19.16 -15.76
N VAL A 230 -1.77 -19.38 -15.27
CA VAL A 230 -2.17 -18.94 -13.93
C VAL A 230 -1.60 -19.95 -12.95
N VAL A 231 -0.84 -19.47 -11.97
CA VAL A 231 -0.35 -20.33 -10.89
C VAL A 231 -1.55 -20.67 -9.99
N PRO A 232 -1.79 -21.95 -9.64
CA PRO A 232 -2.86 -22.31 -8.71
C PRO A 232 -2.64 -21.67 -7.33
N ARG A 233 -3.72 -21.16 -6.72
CA ARG A 233 -3.66 -20.53 -5.40
C ARG A 233 -3.60 -21.59 -4.30
N HIS A 234 -2.70 -21.43 -3.34
CA HIS A 234 -2.87 -21.97 -1.99
C HIS A 234 -3.47 -20.86 -1.12
N HIS A 235 -4.54 -21.16 -0.37
CA HIS A 235 -5.16 -20.19 0.52
C HIS A 235 -4.11 -19.69 1.53
N HIS A 236 -3.83 -18.38 1.52
CA HIS A 236 -2.92 -17.79 2.50
C HIS A 236 -3.68 -17.61 3.80
N ARG A 237 -3.42 -18.48 4.79
CA ARG A 237 -3.92 -18.29 6.15
C ARG A 237 -2.95 -17.36 6.87
N GLN A 238 -3.40 -16.17 7.25
CA GLN A 238 -2.57 -15.24 8.00
C GLN A 238 -2.30 -15.89 9.37
N LYS A 239 -1.03 -16.13 9.72
CA LYS A 239 -0.66 -16.55 11.09
C LYS A 239 -1.07 -15.41 12.03
N GLY A 240 -2.18 -15.58 12.74
CA GLY A 240 -2.80 -14.59 13.63
C GLY A 240 -4.32 -14.63 13.68
N GLU A 241 -4.99 -15.31 12.73
CA GLU A 241 -6.48 -15.33 12.67
C GLU A 241 -7.17 -16.31 13.64
N ASP A 242 -6.43 -17.05 14.48
CA ASP A 242 -6.98 -17.84 15.57
C ASP A 242 -6.44 -17.32 16.91
N ARG A 243 -7.17 -16.39 17.53
CA ARG A 243 -7.42 -16.32 18.98
C ARG A 243 -8.45 -15.24 19.31
#